data_AF-A0A285BT15-F1
#
_entry.id   AF-A0A285BT15-F1
#
_cell.length_a   1.000
_cell.length_b   1.000
_cell.length_c   1.000
_cell.angle_alpha   90.00
_cell.angle_beta   90.00
_cell.angle_gamma   90.00
#
_symmetry.space_group_name_H-M   'P 1'
#
loop_
_entity.id
_entity.type
_entity.pdbx_description
1 polymer ?
#
loop_
_entity_poly.entity_id
_entity_poly.type
_entity_poly.pdbx_seq_one_letter_code
_entity_poly.pdbx_strand_id
1 'polypeptide(L)'
;MLRALTTAVLVAAAALAAPATATAQPEAAEQPAVPRAAATGFTEVHVWATDVNVRNGASGAPAETCRAFPSRQNCGVVATLSQITVTAYCQKQGELISDAGYTSRWWTYVETPSGPWGWVNNVYITGDEHLAHVDDCPF
;
A
#
# COMPACT_ATOMS: atom_id res chain seq x y z
N MET A 1 18.95 46.59 -51.94
CA MET A 1 18.16 46.99 -53.13
C MET A 1 16.74 46.49 -52.89
N LEU A 2 15.88 47.32 -52.27
CA LEU A 2 14.74 48.03 -52.90
C LEU A 2 13.55 47.07 -53.19
N ARG A 3 12.61 46.93 -52.24
CA ARG A 3 11.29 47.62 -52.15
C ARG A 3 10.30 47.23 -53.26
N ALA A 4 9.15 46.67 -52.86
CA ALA A 4 7.85 47.14 -53.31
C ALA A 4 6.81 46.89 -52.20
N LEU A 5 6.20 47.99 -51.73
CA LEU A 5 5.07 48.01 -50.80
C LEU A 5 3.77 47.88 -51.60
N THR A 6 2.75 47.25 -51.01
CA THR A 6 1.36 47.69 -51.22
C THR A 6 0.56 47.44 -49.95
N THR A 7 -0.11 48.51 -49.51
CA THR A 7 -0.85 48.66 -48.25
C THR A 7 -2.35 48.47 -48.50
N ALA A 8 -3.07 48.32 -47.37
CA ALA A 8 -4.50 48.58 -47.16
C ALA A 8 -5.41 47.35 -47.41
N VAL A 9 -6.47 47.08 -46.65
CA VAL A 9 -7.41 47.91 -45.88
C VAL A 9 -7.99 47.07 -44.71
N LEU A 10 -8.27 47.71 -43.57
CA LEU A 10 -9.06 47.18 -42.44
C LEU A 10 -10.56 47.14 -42.78
N VAL A 11 -11.28 46.05 -42.52
CA VAL A 11 -12.74 46.09 -42.25
C VAL A 11 -13.14 45.07 -41.18
N ALA A 12 -14.14 45.50 -40.41
CA ALA A 12 -14.62 45.11 -39.10
C ALA A 12 -15.23 43.71 -38.92
N ALA A 13 -15.41 43.42 -37.62
CA ALA A 13 -16.01 42.26 -36.98
C ALA A 13 -17.44 41.90 -37.41
N ALA A 14 -17.77 40.62 -37.30
CA ALA A 14 -19.07 40.16 -36.86
C ALA A 14 -18.91 38.79 -36.18
N ALA A 15 -19.00 38.78 -34.85
CA ALA A 15 -19.23 37.56 -34.09
C ALA A 15 -20.64 37.06 -34.43
N LEU A 16 -20.76 35.85 -34.98
CA LEU A 16 -22.00 35.09 -34.97
C LEU A 16 -21.72 33.76 -34.30
N ALA A 17 -22.13 33.71 -33.03
CA ALA A 17 -22.27 32.50 -32.27
C ALA A 17 -23.34 31.62 -32.95
N ALA A 18 -23.00 30.37 -33.24
CA ALA A 18 -23.97 29.31 -33.45
C ALA A 18 -23.65 28.21 -32.42
N PRO A 19 -24.64 27.76 -31.63
CA PRO A 19 -24.42 26.80 -30.56
C PRO A 19 -24.19 25.42 -31.17
N ALA A 20 -23.05 24.82 -30.83
CA ALA A 20 -22.87 23.39 -30.96
C ALA A 20 -23.85 22.71 -30.00
N THR A 21 -24.94 22.14 -30.53
CA THR A 21 -25.69 21.10 -29.82
C THR A 21 -24.86 19.82 -29.86
N ALA A 22 -23.77 19.81 -29.09
CA ALA A 22 -23.22 18.57 -28.57
C ALA A 22 -24.21 18.09 -27.52
N THR A 23 -24.91 16.99 -27.80
CA THR A 23 -25.57 16.23 -26.74
C THR A 23 -24.48 15.77 -25.80
N ALA A 24 -24.27 16.52 -24.71
CA ALA A 24 -23.48 16.10 -23.58
C ALA A 24 -24.19 14.91 -22.94
N GLN A 25 -23.82 13.72 -23.39
CA GLN A 25 -24.03 12.51 -22.62
C GLN A 25 -23.24 12.69 -21.32
N PRO A 26 -23.86 12.59 -20.14
CA PRO A 26 -23.07 12.46 -18.92
C PRO A 26 -22.44 11.07 -18.99
N GLU A 27 -21.24 10.99 -19.56
CA GLU A 27 -20.34 9.87 -19.32
C GLU A 27 -19.88 10.02 -17.86
N ALA A 28 -20.76 9.57 -16.97
CA ALA A 28 -20.37 9.14 -15.65
C ALA A 28 -19.18 8.21 -15.86
N ALA A 29 -18.03 8.59 -15.29
CA ALA A 29 -16.82 7.81 -15.36
C ALA A 29 -17.16 6.35 -15.06
N GLU A 30 -17.06 5.50 -16.08
CA GLU A 30 -17.27 4.07 -15.94
C GLU A 30 -16.04 3.52 -15.22
N GLN A 31 -16.00 3.74 -13.91
CA GLN A 31 -15.14 2.99 -13.02
C GLN A 31 -15.57 1.53 -13.16
N PRO A 32 -14.68 0.62 -13.56
CA PRO A 32 -15.00 -0.80 -13.58
C PRO A 32 -15.53 -1.18 -12.20
N ALA A 33 -16.73 -1.76 -12.17
CA ALA A 33 -17.33 -2.27 -10.95
C ALA A 33 -16.41 -3.35 -10.38
N VAL A 34 -15.69 -3.04 -9.30
CA VAL A 34 -15.00 -4.04 -8.51
C VAL A 34 -16.05 -5.02 -7.97
N PRO A 35 -15.98 -6.32 -8.27
CA PRO A 35 -16.79 -7.28 -7.55
C PRO A 35 -16.32 -7.24 -6.10
N ARG A 36 -17.12 -6.69 -5.19
CA ARG A 36 -16.89 -6.83 -3.75
C ARG A 36 -17.28 -8.24 -3.34
N ALA A 37 -16.39 -9.18 -3.66
CA ALA A 37 -16.30 -10.43 -2.92
C ALA A 37 -16.10 -10.09 -1.43
N ALA A 38 -16.72 -10.87 -0.53
CA ALA A 38 -16.50 -10.73 0.90
C ALA A 38 -14.99 -10.88 1.19
N ALA A 39 -14.33 -9.79 1.59
CA ALA A 39 -12.88 -9.79 1.80
C ALA A 39 -12.56 -10.55 3.10
N THR A 40 -12.17 -11.81 2.96
CA THR A 40 -11.26 -12.48 3.88
C THR A 40 -9.90 -12.45 3.21
N GLY A 41 -8.89 -11.69 3.60
CA GLY A 41 -8.65 -10.72 4.67
C GLY A 41 -7.15 -10.41 4.56
N PHE A 42 -6.68 -10.17 3.33
CA PHE A 42 -5.26 -10.06 2.98
C PHE A 42 -5.06 -8.80 2.15
N THR A 43 -3.98 -8.08 2.42
CA THR A 43 -3.58 -6.87 1.70
C THR A 43 -2.09 -6.90 1.43
N GLU A 44 -1.59 -6.04 0.54
CA GLU A 44 -0.17 -5.86 0.32
C GLU A 44 0.42 -4.81 1.28
N VAL A 45 1.64 -5.08 1.74
CA VAL A 45 2.46 -4.15 2.54
C VAL A 45 3.88 -4.09 1.98
N HIS A 46 4.54 -2.94 2.09
CA HIS A 46 5.91 -2.77 1.63
C HIS A 46 6.89 -2.78 2.81
N VAL A 47 7.84 -3.71 2.81
CA VAL A 47 8.97 -3.73 3.75
C VAL A 47 10.05 -2.80 3.22
N TRP A 48 10.39 -1.73 3.95
CA TRP A 48 11.31 -0.69 3.48
C TRP A 48 12.79 -0.98 3.79
N ALA A 49 13.05 -1.80 4.82
CA ALA A 49 14.40 -2.12 5.28
C ALA A 49 14.99 -3.35 4.58
N THR A 50 16.27 -3.60 4.81
CA THR A 50 16.99 -4.81 4.38
C THR A 50 17.17 -5.77 5.55
N ASP A 51 17.31 -7.06 5.25
CA ASP A 51 17.59 -8.13 6.22
C ASP A 51 16.57 -8.18 7.38
N VAL A 52 15.31 -7.88 7.07
CA VAL A 52 14.21 -7.85 8.03
C VAL A 52 13.81 -9.27 8.39
N ASN A 53 13.92 -9.60 9.68
CA ASN A 53 13.55 -10.92 10.19
C ASN A 53 12.04 -11.15 10.14
N VAL A 54 11.63 -12.21 9.46
CA VAL A 54 10.28 -12.77 9.57
C VAL A 54 10.30 -13.83 10.64
N ARG A 55 9.43 -13.71 11.64
CA ARG A 55 9.51 -14.51 12.86
C ARG A 55 8.28 -15.35 13.11
N ASN A 56 8.44 -16.61 13.50
CA ASN A 56 7.33 -17.47 13.88
C ASN A 56 7.74 -18.41 15.02
N GLY A 57 6.76 -18.94 15.75
CA GLY A 57 7.01 -19.90 16.82
C GLY A 57 7.20 -21.31 16.26
N ALA A 58 7.99 -22.12 16.96
CA ALA A 58 8.06 -23.56 16.71
C ALA A 58 6.71 -24.23 17.01
N SER A 59 6.42 -25.40 16.46
CA SER A 59 5.12 -26.07 16.59
C SER A 59 4.63 -26.25 18.04
N GLY A 60 3.31 -26.29 18.24
CA GLY A 60 2.70 -26.48 19.55
C GLY A 60 2.70 -25.20 20.40
N ALA A 61 2.97 -25.34 21.70
CA ALA A 61 2.91 -24.21 22.65
C ALA A 61 3.79 -22.99 22.27
N PRO A 62 4.99 -23.14 21.68
CA PRO A 62 5.77 -22.00 21.21
C PRO A 62 5.10 -21.22 20.06
N ALA A 63 4.43 -21.90 19.13
CA ALA A 63 3.67 -21.28 18.04
C ALA A 63 2.51 -20.47 18.62
N GLU A 64 1.80 -21.05 19.58
CA GLU A 64 0.72 -20.37 20.30
C GLU A 64 1.23 -19.14 21.06
N THR A 65 2.37 -19.25 21.72
CA THR A 65 2.98 -18.15 22.48
C THR A 65 3.42 -17.01 21.55
N CYS A 66 4.11 -17.33 20.46
CA CYS A 66 4.52 -16.36 19.45
C CYS A 66 3.30 -15.71 18.76
N ARG A 67 2.27 -16.51 18.45
CA ARG A 67 1.02 -16.04 17.85
C ARG A 67 0.24 -15.11 18.78
N ALA A 68 0.23 -15.41 20.08
CA ALA A 68 -0.47 -14.62 21.08
C ALA A 68 0.22 -13.27 21.32
N PHE A 69 1.55 -13.26 21.36
CA PHE A 69 2.37 -12.07 21.58
C PHE A 69 3.67 -12.17 20.76
N PRO A 70 3.73 -11.62 19.54
CA PRO A 70 4.92 -11.72 18.71
C PRO A 70 6.10 -10.93 19.30
N SER A 71 7.26 -11.58 19.43
CA SER A 71 8.47 -10.94 19.94
C SER A 71 9.73 -11.61 19.40
N ARG A 72 10.87 -10.95 19.50
CA ARG A 72 12.19 -11.52 19.20
C ARG A 72 12.59 -12.64 20.16
N GLN A 73 12.01 -12.69 21.36
CA GLN A 73 12.35 -13.68 22.38
C GLN A 73 11.61 -15.01 22.20
N ASN A 74 10.35 -15.00 21.77
CA ASN A 74 9.51 -16.19 21.65
C ASN A 74 9.24 -16.63 20.20
N CYS A 75 9.58 -15.80 19.21
CA CYS A 75 9.47 -16.13 17.80
C CYS A 75 10.87 -16.26 17.15
N GLY A 76 11.18 -17.46 16.66
CA GLY A 76 12.39 -17.74 15.90
C GLY A 76 12.34 -17.13 14.50
N VAL A 77 13.49 -16.85 13.90
CA VAL A 77 13.57 -16.35 12.52
C VAL A 77 13.31 -17.51 11.55
N VAL A 78 12.35 -17.33 10.65
CA VAL A 78 11.97 -18.33 9.63
C VAL A 78 12.30 -17.91 8.20
N ALA A 79 12.49 -16.61 7.97
CA ALA A 79 12.90 -16.03 6.70
C ALA A 79 13.43 -14.60 6.91
N THR A 80 14.00 -14.01 5.86
CA THR A 80 14.34 -12.59 5.81
C THR A 80 13.72 -11.94 4.57
N LEU A 81 13.39 -10.65 4.69
CA LEU A 81 12.86 -9.82 3.60
C LEU A 81 13.76 -8.59 3.43
N SER A 82 13.93 -8.15 2.19
CA SER A 82 14.69 -6.95 1.87
C SER A 82 13.96 -6.15 0.79
N GLN A 83 13.49 -4.95 1.15
CA GLN A 83 12.95 -3.95 0.21
C GLN A 83 11.92 -4.53 -0.77
N ILE A 84 10.85 -5.15 -0.23
CA ILE A 84 9.92 -5.97 -0.99
C ILE A 84 8.48 -5.80 -0.52
N THR A 85 7.54 -5.93 -1.45
CA THR A 85 6.10 -6.00 -1.15
C THR A 85 5.70 -7.44 -0.90
N VAL A 86 4.97 -7.68 0.20
CA VAL A 86 4.50 -9.00 0.62
C VAL A 86 3.02 -8.95 1.01
N THR A 87 2.37 -10.10 0.98
CA THR A 87 1.00 -10.26 1.46
C THR A 87 0.99 -10.22 2.99
N ALA A 88 0.19 -9.33 3.55
CA ALA A 88 -0.15 -9.25 4.97
C ALA A 88 -1.55 -9.81 5.21
N TYR A 89 -1.72 -10.52 6.31
CA TYR A 89 -3.01 -11.06 6.74
C TYR A 89 -3.66 -10.18 7.80
N CYS A 90 -2.99 -10.05 8.94
CA CYS A 90 -3.51 -9.29 10.07
C CYS A 90 -2.34 -8.76 10.90
N GLN A 91 -2.64 -7.87 11.84
CA GLN A 91 -1.66 -7.31 12.76
C GLN A 91 -2.06 -7.50 14.23
N LYS A 92 -1.06 -7.51 15.11
CA LYS A 92 -1.25 -7.68 16.55
C LYS A 92 -0.19 -6.94 17.35
N GLN A 93 -0.52 -6.52 18.56
CA GLN A 93 0.47 -5.99 19.49
C GLN A 93 1.40 -7.09 20.01
N GLY A 94 2.68 -6.76 20.12
CA GLY A 94 3.76 -7.64 20.57
C GLY A 94 4.86 -6.86 21.29
N GLU A 95 6.10 -7.33 21.18
CA GLU A 95 7.27 -6.62 21.71
C GLU A 95 7.38 -5.24 21.06
N LEU A 96 7.62 -4.20 21.88
CA LEU A 96 7.95 -2.86 21.42
C LEU A 96 9.37 -2.88 20.82
N ILE A 97 9.48 -2.55 19.55
CA ILE A 97 10.77 -2.41 18.86
C ILE A 97 11.01 -0.93 18.55
N SER A 98 12.23 -0.46 18.80
CA SER A 98 12.72 0.84 18.36
C SER A 98 13.93 0.63 17.47
N ASP A 99 13.87 1.11 16.23
CA ASP A 99 14.94 0.99 15.25
C ASP A 99 14.87 2.12 14.21
N ALA A 100 16.02 2.55 13.68
CA ALA A 100 16.15 3.59 12.66
C ALA A 100 15.37 4.91 12.96
N GLY A 101 15.17 5.24 14.24
CA GLY A 101 14.40 6.40 14.68
C GLY A 101 12.88 6.20 14.75
N TYR A 102 12.39 5.01 14.41
CA TYR A 102 10.99 4.61 14.52
C TYR A 102 10.78 3.73 15.75
N THR A 103 9.52 3.60 16.17
CA THR A 103 9.12 2.71 17.26
C THR A 103 7.76 2.13 16.96
N SER A 104 7.59 0.82 17.16
CA SER A 104 6.31 0.15 16.98
C SER A 104 6.14 -1.05 17.91
N ARG A 105 4.97 -1.13 18.56
CA ARG A 105 4.49 -2.35 19.26
C ARG A 105 3.67 -3.27 18.36
N TRP A 106 3.42 -2.89 17.12
CA TRP A 106 2.58 -3.65 16.21
C TRP A 106 3.42 -4.54 15.31
N TRP A 107 2.92 -5.76 15.10
CA TRP A 107 3.53 -6.77 14.26
C TRP A 107 2.50 -7.26 13.26
N THR A 108 2.90 -7.33 11.99
CA THR A 108 2.06 -7.81 10.89
C THR A 108 2.46 -9.24 10.52
N TYR A 109 1.47 -10.13 10.41
CA TYR A 109 1.65 -11.48 9.94
C TYR A 109 1.66 -11.51 8.41
N VAL A 110 2.80 -11.86 7.83
CA VAL A 110 3.05 -11.81 6.38
C VAL A 110 3.36 -13.19 5.81
N GLU A 111 3.05 -13.37 4.54
CA GLU A 111 3.53 -14.47 3.71
C GLU A 111 4.82 -14.04 2.99
N THR A 112 5.90 -14.81 3.14
CA THR A 112 7.11 -14.54 2.37
C THR A 112 7.03 -15.14 0.97
N PRO A 113 7.76 -14.59 -0.01
CA PRO A 113 7.82 -15.18 -1.36
C PRO A 113 8.38 -16.62 -1.37
N SER A 114 9.14 -16.99 -0.34
CA SER A 114 9.69 -18.33 -0.17
C SER A 114 8.70 -19.35 0.43
N GLY A 115 7.52 -18.90 0.88
CA GLY A 115 6.44 -19.75 1.42
C GLY A 115 6.23 -19.70 2.94
N PRO A 116 7.26 -19.50 3.80
CA PRO A 116 7.03 -19.32 5.23
C PRO A 116 6.13 -18.12 5.55
N TRP A 117 5.28 -18.31 6.54
CA TRP A 117 4.50 -17.22 7.13
C TRP A 117 5.09 -16.83 8.48
N GLY A 118 5.05 -15.53 8.81
CA GLY A 118 5.54 -15.06 10.09
C GLY A 118 5.31 -13.58 10.34
N TRP A 119 5.65 -13.15 11.54
CA TRP A 119 5.52 -11.80 12.03
C TRP A 119 6.70 -10.93 11.63
N VAL A 120 6.40 -9.74 11.13
CA VAL A 120 7.34 -8.63 10.93
C VAL A 120 6.88 -7.47 11.78
N ASN A 121 7.79 -6.86 12.55
CA ASN A 121 7.44 -5.67 13.32
C ASN A 121 7.24 -4.47 12.37
N ASN A 122 6.21 -3.67 12.62
CA ASN A 122 5.81 -2.60 11.72
C ASN A 122 6.82 -1.45 11.67
N VAL A 123 7.85 -1.38 12.55
CA VAL A 123 8.96 -0.42 12.32
C VAL A 123 9.60 -0.62 10.95
N TYR A 124 9.54 -1.83 10.37
CA TYR A 124 10.15 -2.17 9.08
C TYR A 124 9.16 -2.13 7.91
N ILE A 125 7.91 -1.75 8.14
CA ILE A 125 6.86 -1.68 7.11
C ILE A 125 6.50 -0.22 6.86
N THR A 126 6.35 0.16 5.59
CA THR A 126 5.93 1.51 5.24
C THR A 126 4.49 1.75 5.67
N GLY A 127 4.28 2.77 6.48
CA GLY A 127 2.97 3.18 6.97
C GLY A 127 3.06 3.74 8.38
N ASP A 128 1.89 3.91 9.00
CA ASP A 128 1.78 4.21 10.42
C ASP A 128 2.18 3.01 11.29
N GLU A 129 2.34 3.24 12.59
CA GLU A 129 2.67 2.19 13.56
C GLU A 129 1.69 1.01 13.47
N HIS A 130 0.40 1.33 13.43
CA HIS A 130 -0.72 0.42 13.16
C HIS A 130 -1.21 0.69 11.74
N LEU A 131 -1.14 -0.32 10.87
CA LEU A 131 -1.38 -0.13 9.44
C LEU A 131 -2.88 -0.01 9.17
N ALA A 132 -3.36 1.14 8.70
CA ALA A 132 -4.79 1.41 8.55
C ALA A 132 -5.55 0.43 7.64
N HIS A 133 -4.85 -0.25 6.74
CA HIS A 133 -5.41 -1.17 5.75
C HIS A 133 -5.18 -2.66 6.06
N VAL A 134 -4.59 -2.98 7.22
CA VAL A 134 -4.41 -4.36 7.71
C VAL A 134 -5.33 -4.57 8.91
N ASP A 135 -6.16 -5.61 8.90
CA ASP A 135 -7.07 -5.89 10.02
C ASP A 135 -6.32 -6.42 11.25
N ASP A 136 -6.90 -6.26 12.44
CA ASP A 136 -6.36 -6.87 13.66
C ASP A 136 -6.60 -8.39 13.68
N CYS A 137 -5.64 -9.15 14.21
CA CYS A 137 -5.76 -10.60 14.30
C CYS A 137 -6.87 -11.01 15.29
N PRO A 138 -7.73 -11.97 14.93
CA PRO A 138 -8.90 -12.36 15.74
C PRO A 138 -8.59 -13.34 16.90
N PHE A 139 -7.31 -13.64 17.13
CA PHE A 139 -6.78 -14.60 18.11
C PHE A 139 -5.68 -13.95 18.91
#